data_AF-A0AA37X0K6-F1
#
_entry.id   AF-A0AA37X0K6-F1
#
_cell.length_a   1.000
_cell.length_b   1.000
_cell.length_c   1.000
_cell.angle_alpha   90.00
_cell.angle_beta   90.00
_cell.angle_gamma   90.00
#
_symmetry.space_group_name_H-M   'P 1'
#
loop_
_entity.id
_entity.type
_entity.pdbx_description
1 polymer ?
#
loop_
_entity_poly.entity_id
_entity_poly.type
_entity_poly.pdbx_seq_one_letter_code
_entity_poly.pdbx_strand_id
1 'polypeptide(L)'
;MTASLKYRIDGYDGSELLFSKMIPSGHITEAQLEALLQRLASLHLNYDEIVESSLKLGTAGRKSLLDVQRSGVGQKFTMSVGEGHHFVATIEENHK
;
A
#
# COMPACT_ATOMS: atom_id res chain seq x y z
N MET A 1 21.44 -16.36 14.18
CA MET A 1 20.04 -16.49 13.74
C MET A 1 19.76 -15.32 12.81
N THR A 2 19.48 -15.57 11.53
CA THR A 2 19.28 -14.50 10.55
C THR A 2 17.86 -13.97 10.71
N ALA A 3 17.72 -12.70 11.09
CA ALA A 3 16.41 -12.05 11.11
C ALA A 3 15.80 -12.11 9.71
N SER A 4 14.57 -12.62 9.58
CA SER A 4 13.84 -12.61 8.32
C SER A 4 12.83 -11.46 8.33
N LEU A 5 13.05 -10.47 7.47
CA LEU A 5 12.12 -9.37 7.27
C LEU A 5 10.84 -9.87 6.59
N LYS A 6 9.69 -9.35 7.01
CA LYS A 6 8.39 -9.62 6.39
C LYS A 6 7.64 -8.32 6.19
N TYR A 7 6.94 -8.20 5.08
CA TYR A 7 5.94 -7.18 4.88
C TYR A 7 4.62 -7.64 5.49
N ARG A 8 4.05 -6.84 6.38
CA ARG A 8 2.65 -6.93 6.79
C ARG A 8 1.85 -5.96 5.95
N ILE A 9 0.81 -6.46 5.28
CA ILE A 9 -0.13 -5.67 4.50
C ILE A 9 -1.46 -5.71 5.24
N ASP A 10 -1.94 -4.55 5.66
CA ASP A 10 -3.20 -4.37 6.38
C ASP A 10 -4.14 -3.51 5.54
N GLY A 11 -5.42 -3.88 5.51
CA GLY A 11 -6.48 -3.12 4.85
C GLY A 11 -7.54 -2.70 5.85
N TYR A 12 -7.92 -1.42 5.83
CA TYR A 12 -8.85 -0.83 6.77
C TYR A 12 -10.05 -0.18 6.06
N ASP A 13 -11.22 -0.25 6.69
CA ASP A 13 -12.37 0.64 6.41
C ASP A 13 -12.60 1.50 7.66
N GLY A 14 -12.21 2.77 7.57
CA GLY A 14 -12.07 3.62 8.75
C GLY A 14 -11.05 3.06 9.75
N SER A 15 -11.51 2.66 10.94
CA SER A 15 -10.68 2.05 11.99
C SER A 15 -10.77 0.53 12.04
N GLU A 16 -11.65 -0.09 11.24
CA GLU A 16 -11.87 -1.53 11.24
C GLU A 16 -10.83 -2.21 10.35
N LEU A 17 -10.11 -3.19 10.90
CA LEU A 17 -9.17 -4.03 10.13
C LEU A 17 -9.95 -5.09 9.36
N LEU A 18 -9.99 -4.97 8.04
CA LEU A 18 -10.67 -5.92 7.14
C LEU A 18 -9.76 -7.04 6.65
N PHE A 19 -8.46 -6.75 6.52
CA PHE A 19 -7.51 -7.65 5.90
C PHE A 19 -6.14 -7.52 6.56
N SER A 20 -5.45 -8.64 6.77
CA SER A 20 -4.03 -8.64 7.15
C SER A 20 -3.31 -9.81 6.50
N LYS A 21 -2.14 -9.56 5.91
CA LYS A 21 -1.33 -10.59 5.27
C LYS A 21 0.16 -10.35 5.45
N MET A 22 0.86 -11.42 5.83
CA MET A 22 2.32 -11.44 5.88
C MET A 22 2.91 -11.99 4.57
N ILE A 23 3.88 -11.27 4.01
CA ILE A 23 4.66 -11.67 2.84
C ILE A 23 6.16 -11.62 3.21
N PRO A 24 6.92 -12.71 3.03
CA PRO A 24 8.37 -12.66 3.21
C PRO A 24 9.01 -11.62 2.27
N SER A 25 9.98 -10.83 2.77
CA SER A 25 10.58 -9.74 1.99
C SER A 25 11.27 -10.18 0.70
N GLY A 26 11.69 -11.45 0.61
CA GLY A 26 12.26 -12.02 -0.62
C GLY A 26 11.23 -12.45 -1.67
N HIS A 27 9.93 -12.39 -1.37
CA HIS A 27 8.87 -12.87 -2.27
C HIS A 27 8.18 -11.74 -3.05
N ILE A 28 8.44 -10.47 -2.70
CA ILE A 28 7.83 -9.31 -3.33
C ILE A 28 8.82 -8.14 -3.32
N THR A 29 8.94 -7.44 -4.44
CA THR A 29 9.72 -6.20 -4.51
C THR A 29 8.89 -5.00 -4.02
N GLU A 30 9.55 -3.90 -3.66
CA GLU A 30 8.86 -2.66 -3.27
C GLU A 30 7.90 -2.16 -4.36
N ALA A 31 8.30 -2.21 -5.64
CA ALA A 31 7.43 -1.82 -6.76
C ALA A 31 6.20 -2.74 -6.91
N GLN A 32 6.37 -4.05 -6.67
CA GLN A 32 5.25 -5.00 -6.68
C GLN A 32 4.32 -4.79 -5.49
N LEU A 33 4.87 -4.40 -4.34
CA LEU A 33 4.12 -4.06 -3.13
C LEU A 33 3.29 -2.79 -3.36
N GLU A 34 3.88 -1.75 -3.94
CA GLU A 34 3.19 -0.52 -4.35
C GLU A 34 2.00 -0.84 -5.28
N ALA A 35 2.25 -1.58 -6.36
CA ALA A 35 1.22 -1.99 -7.30
C ALA A 35 0.15 -2.89 -6.66
N LEU A 36 0.51 -3.70 -5.65
CA LEU A 36 -0.45 -4.49 -4.89
C LEU A 36 -1.37 -3.59 -4.05
N LEU A 37 -0.82 -2.62 -3.33
CA LEU A 37 -1.60 -1.66 -2.55
C LEU A 37 -2.58 -0.88 -3.44
N GLN A 38 -2.12 -0.38 -4.59
CA GLN A 38 -2.97 0.32 -5.55
C GLN A 38 -4.13 -0.56 -6.07
N ARG A 39 -3.84 -1.82 -6.40
CA ARG A 39 -4.87 -2.77 -6.83
C ARG A 39 -5.91 -3.01 -5.74
N LEU A 40 -5.48 -3.18 -4.49
CA LEU A 40 -6.39 -3.37 -3.37
C LEU A 40 -7.27 -2.12 -3.15
N ALA A 41 -6.69 -0.92 -3.19
CA ALA A 41 -7.43 0.33 -3.08
C ALA A 41 -8.44 0.53 -4.22
N SER A 42 -8.07 0.16 -5.46
CA SER A 42 -8.95 0.30 -6.62
C SER A 42 -10.23 -0.53 -6.53
N LEU A 43 -10.28 -1.57 -5.69
CA LEU A 43 -11.51 -2.36 -5.47
C LEU A 43 -12.63 -1.54 -4.83
N HIS A 44 -12.30 -0.40 -4.22
CA HIS A 44 -13.23 0.49 -3.54
C HIS A 44 -13.52 1.79 -4.33
N LEU A 45 -12.99 1.90 -5.55
CA LEU A 45 -13.16 3.07 -6.41
C LEU A 45 -14.07 2.75 -7.59
N ASN A 46 -14.80 3.76 -8.06
CA ASN A 46 -15.51 3.64 -9.32
C ASN A 46 -14.56 3.84 -10.52
N TYR A 47 -15.04 3.55 -11.73
CA TYR A 47 -14.21 3.62 -12.93
C TYR A 47 -13.63 5.01 -13.21
N ASP A 48 -14.40 6.08 -12.97
CA ASP A 48 -13.93 7.45 -13.19
C ASP A 48 -12.81 7.79 -12.20
N GLU A 49 -12.97 7.42 -10.93
CA GLU A 49 -11.96 7.62 -9.90
C GLU A 49 -10.64 6.88 -10.19
N ILE A 50 -10.73 5.66 -10.73
CA ILE A 50 -9.55 4.90 -11.17
C ILE A 50 -8.85 5.62 -12.33
N VAL A 51 -9.60 6.07 -13.34
CA VAL A 51 -9.04 6.78 -14.50
C VAL A 51 -8.43 8.11 -14.07
N GLU A 52 -9.15 8.91 -13.30
CA GLU A 52 -8.70 10.21 -12.76
C GLU A 52 -7.44 10.06 -11.89
N SER A 53 -7.34 8.98 -11.11
CA SER A 53 -6.15 8.70 -10.29
C SER A 53 -4.97 8.16 -11.10
N SER A 54 -5.22 7.68 -12.32
CA SER A 54 -4.20 7.19 -13.24
C SER A 54 -3.63 8.29 -14.14
N LEU A 55 -4.20 9.51 -14.10
CA LEU A 55 -3.73 10.62 -14.91
C LEU A 55 -2.35 11.13 -14.48
N LYS A 56 -1.61 11.69 -15.44
CA LYS A 56 -0.29 12.28 -15.21
C LYS A 56 -0.38 13.43 -14.19
N LEU A 57 0.65 13.57 -13.35
CA LEU A 57 0.76 14.66 -12.38
C LEU A 57 0.63 16.02 -13.06
N GLY A 58 -0.17 16.91 -12.45
CA GLY A 58 -0.46 18.25 -12.98
C GLY A 58 -1.56 18.31 -14.05
N THR A 59 -2.19 17.17 -14.40
CA THR A 59 -3.35 17.15 -15.31
C THR A 59 -4.61 17.61 -14.59
N ALA A 60 -5.42 18.45 -15.23
CA ALA A 60 -6.72 18.85 -14.70
C ALA A 60 -7.63 17.62 -14.50
N GLY A 61 -8.30 17.54 -13.35
CA GLY A 61 -9.14 16.39 -12.99
C GLY A 61 -8.38 15.19 -12.42
N ARG A 62 -7.05 15.25 -12.26
CA ARG A 62 -6.31 14.21 -11.56
C ARG A 62 -6.73 14.12 -10.09
N LYS A 63 -6.91 12.90 -9.59
CA LYS A 63 -7.04 12.59 -8.16
C LYS A 63 -5.81 11.84 -7.63
N SER A 64 -5.62 11.84 -6.31
CA SER A 64 -4.48 11.17 -5.64
C SER A 64 -4.90 9.89 -4.89
N LEU A 65 -6.07 9.33 -5.19
CA LEU A 65 -6.65 8.21 -4.43
C LEU A 65 -5.80 6.92 -4.52
N LEU A 66 -5.01 6.78 -5.58
CA LEU A 66 -4.08 5.66 -5.81
C LEU A 66 -2.60 6.07 -5.67
N ASP A 67 -2.31 7.30 -5.21
CA ASP A 67 -0.93 7.72 -4.97
C ASP A 67 -0.40 7.06 -3.69
N VAL A 68 0.67 6.27 -3.81
CA VAL A 68 1.27 5.61 -2.65
C VAL A 68 2.12 6.62 -1.88
N GLN A 69 1.75 6.84 -0.62
CA GLN A 69 2.51 7.65 0.31
C GLN A 69 3.54 6.76 1.02
N ARG A 70 4.81 7.15 0.96
CA ARG A 70 5.89 6.48 1.69
C ARG A 70 6.33 7.34 2.87
N SER A 71 6.37 6.75 4.06
CA SER A 71 6.96 7.35 5.26
C SER A 71 8.03 6.42 5.84
N GLY A 72 9.01 7.00 6.54
CA GLY A 72 10.16 6.27 7.09
C GLY A 72 11.40 6.28 6.19
N VAL A 73 12.50 5.73 6.70
CA VAL A 73 13.82 5.77 6.06
C VAL A 73 14.47 4.39 6.07
N GLY A 74 15.02 3.97 4.93
CA GLY A 74 15.74 2.70 4.82
C GLY A 74 14.82 1.48 4.97
N GLN A 75 15.24 0.52 5.80
CA GLN A 75 14.52 -0.75 6.02
C GLN A 75 13.32 -0.62 6.97
N LYS A 76 12.97 0.58 7.44
CA LYS A 76 11.77 0.82 8.25
C LYS A 76 10.93 1.87 7.54
N PHE A 77 10.06 1.39 6.66
CA PHE A 77 9.15 2.24 5.92
C PHE A 77 7.73 1.71 5.99
N THR A 78 6.80 2.65 5.82
CA THR A 78 5.37 2.40 5.68
C THR A 78 4.93 2.93 4.32
N MET A 79 4.25 2.11 3.55
CA MET A 79 3.55 2.53 2.33
C MET A 79 2.06 2.55 2.59
N SER A 80 1.37 3.60 2.18
CA SER A 80 -0.09 3.67 2.30
C SER A 80 -0.78 4.27 1.09
N VAL A 81 -2.05 3.92 0.90
CA VAL A 81 -2.88 4.39 -0.22
C VAL A 81 -4.36 4.41 0.17
N GLY A 82 -5.13 5.33 -0.42
CA GLY A 82 -6.58 5.52 -0.22
C GLY A 82 -6.92 6.54 0.88
N GLU A 83 -8.00 7.31 0.69
CA GLU A 83 -8.47 8.34 1.64
C GLU A 83 -9.56 7.85 2.62
N GLY A 84 -10.28 6.76 2.28
CA GLY A 84 -11.34 6.18 3.14
C GLY A 84 -11.11 4.70 3.45
N HIS A 85 -10.88 3.90 2.40
CA HIS A 85 -10.34 2.54 2.53
C HIS A 85 -8.82 2.64 2.45
N HIS A 86 -8.15 2.41 3.57
CA HIS A 86 -6.72 2.67 3.70
C HIS A 86 -5.97 1.34 3.72
N PHE A 87 -5.06 1.15 2.77
CA PHE A 87 -4.19 -0.03 2.74
C PHE A 87 -2.78 0.39 3.15
N VAL A 88 -2.17 -0.37 4.06
CA VAL A 88 -0.87 -0.08 4.64
C VAL A 88 0.04 -1.27 4.50
N ALA A 89 1.25 -1.07 4.02
CA ALA A 89 2.32 -2.05 4.15
C ALA A 89 3.39 -1.54 5.11
N THR A 90 3.70 -2.36 6.13
CA THR A 90 4.79 -2.12 7.08
C THR A 90 5.78 -3.28 7.04
N ILE A 91 7.05 -3.02 7.32
CA ILE A 91 8.07 -4.05 7.42
C ILE A 91 8.33 -4.42 8.89
N GLU A 92 8.30 -5.71 9.18
CA GLU A 92 8.48 -6.27 10.52
C GLU A 92 9.67 -7.23 10.57
N GLU A 93 10.49 -7.10 11.61
CA GLU A 93 11.51 -8.08 11.97
C GLU A 93 10.88 -9.15 12.87
N ASN A 94 10.98 -10.41 12.46
CA ASN A 94 10.71 -11.52 13.36
C ASN A 94 12.04 -12.05 13.92
N HIS A 95 12.24 -11.92 15.22
CA HIS A 95 13.23 -12.70 15.94
C HIS A 95 12.63 -14.07 16.24
N LYS A 96 13.10 -15.10 15.54
CA LYS A 96 12.90 -16.50 15.95
C LYS A 96 14.01 -16.91 16.89
#